data_AF-A0A2C9EQH1-F1
#
_entry.id   AF-A0A2C9EQH1-F1
#
_cell.length_a   1.000
_cell.length_b   1.000
_cell.length_c   1.000
_cell.angle_alpha   90.00
_cell.angle_beta   90.00
_cell.angle_gamma   90.00
#
_symmetry.space_group_name_H-M   'P 1'
#
loop_
_entity.id
_entity.type
_entity.pdbx_description
1 polymer ?
#
loop_
_entity_poly.entity_id
_entity_poly.type
_entity_poly.pdbx_seq_one_letter_code
_entity_poly.pdbx_strand_id
1 'polypeptide(L)'
;MPARRALRINCPACGSFLFCGRTCIDAVPEPLSESEQMTKKNLVYVWSLRNAAADKAGQAVAYKDHERYMKSVLEFLVQTLNQTPLGEAYELVGVVYDDDEQSPRDQQLVSDYGFAYQPGRQWLYPADLEVQGKRVNDLLLSVPSTYRRHPRGSAEHIAGKQDFERRLHDTLVELKADIVVLDGLLVILDELVRPGAPFARRIMNIHPGITRIESPYERRGAYATWNALYGARGQKVVDWATKETEPTAPLYLTGASFHYVDNGIDSGEVLHDVLNTEIGPEDTILELRWNNFNNSLFPALRQGLWLMLENLRQAQAGKARDVA
;
A
#
# COMPACT_ATOMS: atom_id res chain seq x y z
N MET A 1 -6.37 54.03 -3.45
CA MET A 1 -5.54 54.06 -2.23
C MET A 1 -6.47 54.17 -1.03
N PRO A 2 -6.46 53.18 -0.13
CA PRO A 2 -5.68 53.32 1.10
C PRO A 2 -4.79 52.10 1.40
N ALA A 3 -3.73 52.35 2.16
CA ALA A 3 -2.66 51.42 2.49
C ALA A 3 -3.11 50.32 3.48
N ARG A 4 -2.80 49.06 3.16
CA ARG A 4 -2.89 47.94 4.12
C ARG A 4 -1.70 48.02 5.07
N ARG A 5 -1.97 48.11 6.38
CA ARG A 5 -0.99 47.84 7.44
C ARG A 5 -0.61 46.36 7.40
N ALA A 6 0.66 46.06 7.15
CA ALA A 6 1.20 44.71 7.29
C ALA A 6 1.43 44.40 8.78
N LEU A 7 0.87 43.28 9.25
CA LEU A 7 1.27 42.66 10.52
C LEU A 7 2.71 42.16 10.36
N ARG A 8 3.61 42.57 11.26
CA ARG A 8 4.96 42.02 11.38
C ARG A 8 4.92 40.83 12.33
N ILE A 9 5.28 39.64 11.83
CA ILE A 9 5.58 38.48 12.67
C ILE A 9 7.10 38.28 12.59
N ASN A 10 7.77 38.29 13.75
CA ASN A 10 9.21 38.04 13.86
C ASN A 10 9.49 36.55 13.63
N CYS A 11 10.37 36.24 12.67
CA CYS A 11 11.01 34.93 12.56
C CYS A 11 12.37 35.00 13.31
N PRO A 12 12.64 34.15 14.31
CA PRO A 12 13.87 34.24 15.10
C PRO A 12 15.14 33.73 14.38
N ALA A 13 15.05 33.26 13.14
CA ALA A 13 16.14 32.52 12.49
C ALA A 13 16.92 33.29 11.41
N CYS A 14 16.47 34.46 10.92
CA CYS A 14 17.28 35.21 9.96
C CYS A 14 17.14 36.74 10.11
N GLY A 15 18.26 37.40 10.39
CA GLY A 15 18.33 38.84 10.57
C GLY A 15 18.55 39.61 9.27
N SER A 16 17.85 39.32 8.17
CA SER A 16 17.94 40.14 6.94
C SER A 16 16.73 39.97 6.01
N PHE A 17 16.24 41.10 5.49
CA PHE A 17 15.20 41.20 4.48
C PHE A 17 15.79 41.02 3.08
N LEU A 18 15.34 40.01 2.33
CA LEU A 18 15.44 40.01 0.87
C LEU A 18 14.38 39.11 0.23
N PHE A 19 13.66 39.69 -0.73
CA PHE A 19 12.78 39.02 -1.68
C PHE A 19 13.60 38.05 -2.53
N CYS A 20 13.21 36.77 -2.59
CA CYS A 20 13.58 35.90 -3.70
C CYS A 20 12.50 34.82 -3.86
N GLY A 21 11.78 34.89 -4.98
CA GLY A 21 10.91 33.80 -5.43
C GLY A 21 11.75 32.70 -6.05
N ARG A 22 11.76 31.52 -5.43
CA ARG A 22 12.07 30.23 -6.05
C ARG A 22 11.47 29.12 -5.19
N THR A 23 10.89 28.15 -5.88
CA THR A 23 10.15 26.98 -5.41
C THR A 23 10.92 26.14 -4.38
N CYS A 24 10.31 25.89 -3.22
CA CYS A 24 10.77 24.90 -2.25
C CYS A 24 10.32 23.51 -2.72
N ILE A 25 11.12 22.82 -3.54
CA ILE A 25 10.85 21.43 -3.95
C ILE A 25 11.91 20.43 -3.46
N ASP A 26 13.07 20.87 -2.95
CA ASP A 26 14.17 19.94 -2.61
C ASP A 26 14.71 20.08 -1.17
N ALA A 27 13.84 20.30 -0.18
CA ALA A 27 14.29 20.26 1.22
C ALA A 27 14.40 18.81 1.70
N VAL A 28 15.58 18.22 1.54
CA VAL A 28 15.98 17.00 2.27
C VAL A 28 16.05 17.34 3.76
N PRO A 29 15.37 16.62 4.67
CA PRO A 29 15.48 16.88 6.10
C PRO A 29 16.93 16.68 6.58
N GLU A 30 17.42 17.56 7.46
CA GLU A 30 18.74 17.41 8.08
C GLU A 30 18.86 16.07 8.84
N PRO A 31 20.07 15.47 8.90
CA PRO A 31 20.29 14.25 9.67
C PRO A 31 20.04 14.47 11.16
N LEU A 32 19.39 13.48 11.78
CA LEU A 32 19.01 13.49 13.19
C LEU A 32 20.26 13.50 14.10
N SER A 33 20.17 14.19 15.24
CA SER A 33 21.28 14.26 16.21
C SER A 33 21.48 12.92 16.94
N GLU A 34 22.72 12.63 17.34
CA GLU A 34 23.12 11.36 18.00
C GLU A 34 22.36 11.04 19.30
N SER A 35 21.65 12.01 19.90
CA SER A 35 20.84 11.80 21.11
C SER A 35 19.42 11.27 20.85
N GLU A 36 18.98 11.19 19.58
CA GLU A 36 17.69 10.62 19.19
C GLU A 36 17.88 9.34 18.34
N GLN A 37 18.66 8.37 18.84
CA GLN A 37 18.66 7.02 18.27
C GLN A 37 17.30 6.35 18.50
N MET A 38 16.33 6.71 17.66
CA MET A 38 15.07 6.02 17.55
C MET A 38 15.36 4.63 17.01
N THR A 39 15.05 3.59 17.80
CA THR A 39 15.01 2.23 17.29
C THR A 39 14.05 2.18 16.10
N LYS A 40 14.49 1.59 14.99
CA LYS A 40 13.68 1.40 13.79
C LYS A 40 12.34 0.77 14.15
N LYS A 41 11.28 1.17 13.45
CA LYS A 41 9.95 0.57 13.56
C LYS A 41 9.89 -0.70 12.73
N ASN A 42 9.45 -1.78 13.35
CA ASN A 42 9.27 -3.06 12.69
C ASN A 42 8.06 -2.99 11.76
N LEU A 43 8.31 -3.06 10.46
CA LEU A 43 7.33 -3.08 9.39
C LEU A 43 7.12 -4.53 8.93
N VAL A 44 5.87 -4.99 8.91
CA VAL A 44 5.50 -6.25 8.28
C VAL A 44 4.71 -5.95 7.00
N TYR A 45 5.09 -6.61 5.92
CA TYR A 45 4.36 -6.57 4.66
C TYR A 45 3.45 -7.79 4.53
N VAL A 46 2.22 -7.61 4.10
CA VAL A 46 1.26 -8.71 3.92
C VAL A 46 0.59 -8.60 2.56
N TRP A 47 0.58 -9.69 1.80
CA TRP A 47 -0.04 -9.72 0.47
C TRP A 47 -0.66 -11.08 0.14
N SER A 48 -1.37 -11.14 -0.98
CA SER A 48 -1.72 -12.40 -1.63
C SER A 48 -0.87 -12.56 -2.89
N LEU A 49 -0.04 -13.60 -2.96
CA LEU A 49 0.76 -13.98 -4.14
C LEU A 49 -0.11 -14.07 -5.38
N ARG A 50 -1.32 -14.65 -5.28
CA ARG A 50 -2.27 -14.72 -6.39
C ARG A 50 -2.73 -13.36 -6.90
N ASN A 51 -2.75 -12.32 -6.06
CA ASN A 51 -3.02 -10.95 -6.52
C ASN A 51 -1.81 -10.38 -7.27
N ALA A 52 -0.62 -10.51 -6.68
CA ALA A 52 0.62 -10.06 -7.32
C ALA A 52 0.86 -10.76 -8.68
N ALA A 53 0.55 -12.05 -8.77
CA ALA A 53 0.61 -12.82 -10.01
C ALA A 53 -0.42 -12.34 -11.05
N ALA A 54 -1.65 -12.03 -10.63
CA ALA A 54 -2.69 -11.48 -11.51
C ALA A 54 -2.33 -10.09 -12.05
N ASP A 55 -1.49 -9.34 -11.34
CA ASP A 55 -0.92 -8.07 -11.78
C ASP A 55 0.33 -8.24 -12.65
N LYS A 56 0.82 -9.48 -12.83
CA LYS A 56 2.06 -9.83 -13.54
C LYS A 56 3.30 -9.21 -12.89
N ALA A 57 3.31 -9.11 -11.56
CA ALA A 57 4.42 -8.55 -10.82
C ALA A 57 5.75 -9.28 -11.13
N GLY A 58 6.82 -8.52 -11.32
CA GLY A 58 8.13 -9.03 -11.70
C GLY A 58 8.27 -9.46 -13.17
N GLN A 59 7.26 -9.28 -14.03
CA GLN A 59 7.31 -9.63 -15.46
C GLN A 59 7.52 -8.40 -16.36
N ALA A 60 8.05 -8.63 -17.56
CA ALA A 60 7.85 -7.70 -18.67
C ALA A 60 6.41 -7.82 -19.18
N VAL A 61 5.74 -6.69 -19.35
CA VAL A 61 4.38 -6.61 -19.88
C VAL A 61 4.34 -5.72 -21.11
N ALA A 62 3.45 -6.04 -22.06
CA ALA A 62 3.18 -5.16 -23.19
C ALA A 62 2.66 -3.81 -22.69
N TYR A 63 3.23 -2.73 -23.23
CA TYR A 63 2.90 -1.35 -22.89
C TYR A 63 3.04 -0.49 -24.15
N LYS A 64 1.92 -0.05 -24.71
CA LYS A 64 1.85 0.70 -25.96
C LYS A 64 2.62 -0.02 -27.08
N ASP A 65 3.71 0.57 -27.55
CA ASP A 65 4.57 0.09 -28.63
C ASP A 65 5.83 -0.67 -28.15
N HIS A 66 5.95 -0.95 -26.84
CA HIS A 66 7.13 -1.61 -26.26
C HIS A 66 6.77 -2.41 -25.00
N GLU A 67 7.78 -2.88 -24.25
CA GLU A 67 7.59 -3.60 -22.99
C GLU A 67 7.97 -2.74 -21.78
N ARG A 68 7.29 -2.98 -20.66
CA ARG A 68 7.59 -2.39 -19.37
C ARG A 68 7.74 -3.47 -18.31
N TYR A 69 8.71 -3.28 -17.42
CA TYR A 69 8.81 -4.10 -16.22
C TYR A 69 7.71 -3.72 -15.22
N MET A 70 6.87 -4.69 -14.86
CA MET A 70 5.83 -4.53 -13.84
C MET A 70 6.44 -4.78 -12.46
N LYS A 71 7.09 -3.74 -11.93
CA LYS A 71 7.67 -3.76 -10.58
C LYS A 71 6.58 -4.07 -9.53
N SER A 72 6.86 -4.98 -8.61
CA SER A 72 5.95 -5.23 -7.48
C SER A 72 5.99 -4.07 -6.48
N VAL A 73 4.90 -3.90 -5.74
CA VAL A 73 4.84 -2.91 -4.65
C VAL A 73 5.89 -3.20 -3.58
N LEU A 74 6.12 -4.48 -3.27
CA LEU A 74 7.16 -4.92 -2.35
C LEU A 74 8.57 -4.56 -2.86
N GLU A 75 8.87 -4.79 -4.13
CA GLU A 75 10.17 -4.43 -4.70
C GLU A 75 10.40 -2.91 -4.63
N PHE A 76 9.38 -2.11 -4.93
CA PHE A 76 9.45 -0.65 -4.77
C PHE A 76 9.68 -0.25 -3.31
N LEU A 77 8.98 -0.88 -2.36
CA LEU A 77 9.16 -0.63 -0.93
C LEU A 77 10.60 -0.95 -0.49
N VAL A 78 11.12 -2.11 -0.90
CA VAL A 78 12.50 -2.54 -0.57
C VAL A 78 13.53 -1.56 -1.12
N GLN A 79 13.38 -1.14 -2.39
CA GLN A 79 14.26 -0.11 -2.97
C GLN A 79 14.18 1.19 -2.18
N THR A 80 12.97 1.61 -1.78
CA THR A 80 12.75 2.81 -0.96
C THR A 80 13.45 2.70 0.40
N LEU A 81 13.32 1.57 1.09
CA LEU A 81 13.98 1.34 2.37
C LEU A 81 15.51 1.31 2.24
N ASN A 82 16.06 0.80 1.14
CA ASN A 82 17.51 0.75 0.95
C ASN A 82 18.11 2.10 0.53
N GLN A 83 17.36 2.92 -0.20
CA GLN A 83 17.91 4.07 -0.95
C GLN A 83 17.48 5.42 -0.36
N THR A 84 16.62 5.43 0.66
CA THR A 84 16.09 6.66 1.25
C THR A 84 16.17 6.62 2.77
N PRO A 85 16.09 7.78 3.46
CA PRO A 85 16.06 7.83 4.93
C PRO A 85 14.88 7.06 5.56
N LEU A 86 13.91 6.60 4.78
CA LEU A 86 12.83 5.75 5.28
C LEU A 86 13.38 4.44 5.87
N GLY A 87 14.51 3.93 5.35
CA GLY A 87 15.20 2.76 5.91
C GLY A 87 15.92 2.99 7.23
N GLU A 88 16.10 4.23 7.64
CA GLU A 88 16.59 4.59 8.98
C GLU A 88 15.44 4.61 10.00
N ALA A 89 14.21 4.81 9.53
CA ALA A 89 13.01 4.83 10.35
C ALA A 89 12.33 3.47 10.48
N TYR A 90 12.39 2.63 9.43
CA TYR A 90 11.69 1.35 9.35
C TYR A 90 12.66 0.20 9.09
N GLU A 91 12.38 -0.95 9.70
CA GLU A 91 13.00 -2.23 9.36
C GLU A 91 11.93 -3.16 8.80
N LEU A 92 12.13 -3.72 7.61
CA LEU A 92 11.24 -4.77 7.09
C LEU A 92 11.59 -6.09 7.78
N VAL A 93 10.72 -6.55 8.67
CA VAL A 93 10.99 -7.73 9.50
C VAL A 93 10.29 -9.01 9.02
N GLY A 94 9.30 -8.89 8.13
CA GLY A 94 8.61 -10.05 7.56
C GLY A 94 7.76 -9.70 6.35
N VAL A 95 7.62 -10.67 5.45
CA VAL A 95 6.77 -10.63 4.26
C VAL A 95 5.82 -11.82 4.33
N VAL A 96 4.58 -11.58 4.75
CA VAL A 96 3.58 -12.61 4.98
C VAL A 96 2.70 -12.78 3.74
N TYR A 97 2.42 -14.03 3.35
CA TYR A 97 1.44 -14.33 2.32
C TYR A 97 0.39 -15.34 2.79
N ASP A 98 -0.81 -15.26 2.21
CA ASP A 98 -1.98 -16.05 2.63
C ASP A 98 -2.37 -17.19 1.66
N ASP A 99 -1.68 -17.31 0.54
CA ASP A 99 -1.95 -18.32 -0.48
C ASP A 99 -1.73 -19.73 0.06
N ASP A 100 -2.62 -20.63 -0.36
CA ASP A 100 -2.69 -21.97 0.17
C ASP A 100 -2.13 -22.97 -0.84
N GLU A 101 -0.98 -23.55 -0.51
CA GLU A 101 -0.29 -24.55 -1.34
C GLU A 101 -1.15 -25.78 -1.65
N GLN A 102 -2.18 -26.09 -0.85
CA GLN A 102 -3.07 -27.23 -1.08
C GLN A 102 -4.38 -26.81 -1.78
N SER A 103 -4.57 -25.53 -2.07
CA SER A 103 -5.71 -25.03 -2.86
C SER A 103 -5.40 -25.17 -4.36
N PRO A 104 -6.14 -26.00 -5.13
CA PRO A 104 -5.93 -26.11 -6.57
C PRO A 104 -6.11 -24.78 -7.30
N ARG A 105 -6.99 -23.91 -6.79
CA ARG A 105 -7.21 -22.58 -7.35
C ARG A 105 -5.99 -21.69 -7.17
N ASP A 106 -5.38 -21.69 -5.98
CA ASP A 106 -4.20 -20.86 -5.73
C ASP A 106 -3.02 -21.39 -6.55
N GLN A 107 -2.81 -22.72 -6.58
CA GLN A 107 -1.81 -23.37 -7.44
C GLN A 107 -1.92 -22.93 -8.90
N GLN A 108 -3.14 -22.86 -9.44
CA GLN A 108 -3.39 -22.38 -10.80
C GLN A 108 -3.07 -20.88 -10.95
N LEU A 109 -3.51 -20.05 -10.00
CA LEU A 109 -3.32 -18.60 -10.09
C LEU A 109 -1.86 -18.17 -9.95
N VAL A 110 -1.03 -18.96 -9.24
CA VAL A 110 0.40 -18.69 -9.10
C VAL A 110 1.28 -19.59 -9.97
N SER A 111 0.73 -20.34 -10.93
CA SER A 111 1.47 -21.39 -11.66
C SER A 111 2.75 -20.92 -12.36
N ASP A 112 2.74 -19.67 -12.83
CA ASP A 112 3.87 -19.05 -13.52
C ASP A 112 5.06 -18.78 -12.57
N TYR A 113 4.78 -18.66 -11.26
CA TYR A 113 5.73 -18.27 -10.22
C TYR A 113 6.05 -19.42 -9.24
N GLY A 114 5.01 -20.10 -8.75
CA GLY A 114 5.07 -21.00 -7.59
C GLY A 114 4.83 -20.27 -6.26
N PHE A 115 4.92 -21.02 -5.16
CA PHE A 115 4.77 -20.50 -3.78
C PHE A 115 6.11 -20.10 -3.14
N ALA A 116 7.21 -20.58 -3.70
CA ALA A 116 8.57 -20.22 -3.31
C ALA A 116 9.43 -20.07 -4.57
N TYR A 117 10.45 -19.22 -4.49
CA TYR A 117 11.39 -19.01 -5.58
C TYR A 117 12.07 -20.32 -5.99
N GLN A 118 12.15 -20.55 -7.30
CA GLN A 118 12.92 -21.64 -7.90
C GLN A 118 13.95 -21.07 -8.88
N PRO A 119 15.24 -21.42 -8.75
CA PRO A 119 16.28 -20.99 -9.69
C PRO A 119 15.90 -21.19 -11.15
N GLY A 120 16.05 -20.13 -11.96
CA GLY A 120 15.73 -20.15 -13.39
C GLY A 120 14.24 -19.99 -13.73
N ARG A 121 13.35 -19.85 -12.75
CA ARG A 121 11.92 -19.54 -12.96
C ARG A 121 11.62 -18.06 -12.71
N GLN A 122 10.50 -17.62 -13.28
CA GLN A 122 9.93 -16.30 -13.02
C GLN A 122 9.62 -16.13 -11.54
N TRP A 123 9.91 -14.94 -11.00
CA TRP A 123 9.58 -14.58 -9.61
C TRP A 123 8.95 -13.20 -9.53
N LEU A 124 8.33 -12.87 -8.39
CA LEU A 124 7.55 -11.63 -8.21
C LEU A 124 8.43 -10.36 -8.10
N TYR A 125 9.73 -10.55 -7.95
CA TYR A 125 10.79 -9.55 -7.86
C TYR A 125 12.15 -10.25 -8.12
N PRO A 126 13.27 -9.52 -8.31
CA PRO A 126 14.59 -10.13 -8.50
C PRO A 126 14.94 -11.09 -7.36
N ALA A 127 15.42 -12.30 -7.69
CA ALA A 127 15.62 -13.37 -6.70
C ALA A 127 16.69 -13.05 -5.64
N ASP A 128 17.64 -12.19 -6.02
CA ASP A 128 18.73 -11.66 -5.21
C ASP A 128 18.39 -10.30 -4.58
N LEU A 129 17.13 -9.86 -4.64
CA LEU A 129 16.69 -8.63 -4.00
C LEU A 129 16.97 -8.72 -2.49
N GLU A 130 17.75 -7.77 -2.00
CA GLU A 130 18.06 -7.59 -0.58
C GLU A 130 17.36 -6.36 -0.03
N VAL A 131 16.96 -6.43 1.23
CA VAL A 131 16.47 -5.32 2.04
C VAL A 131 17.33 -5.22 3.29
N GLN A 132 18.00 -4.09 3.46
CA GLN A 132 18.79 -3.79 4.67
C GLN A 132 19.79 -4.91 5.04
N GLY A 133 20.41 -5.53 4.01
CA GLY A 133 21.40 -6.60 4.15
C GLY A 133 20.83 -8.02 4.33
N LYS A 134 19.51 -8.22 4.19
CA LYS A 134 18.84 -9.53 4.24
C LYS A 134 18.19 -9.82 2.89
N ARG A 135 18.20 -11.08 2.42
CA ARG A 135 17.44 -11.43 1.21
C ARG A 135 15.95 -11.35 1.50
N VAL A 136 15.19 -10.73 0.61
CA VAL A 136 13.73 -10.58 0.78
C VAL A 136 13.05 -11.95 0.83
N ASN A 137 13.55 -12.93 0.08
CA ASN A 137 13.05 -14.31 0.12
C ASN A 137 13.21 -14.99 1.49
N ASP A 138 14.19 -14.59 2.30
CA ASP A 138 14.41 -15.15 3.64
C ASP A 138 13.41 -14.57 4.67
N LEU A 139 12.66 -13.53 4.28
CA LEU A 139 11.62 -12.90 5.10
C LEU A 139 10.22 -13.44 4.82
N LEU A 140 10.06 -14.34 3.83
CA LEU A 140 8.77 -14.88 3.42
C LEU A 140 8.21 -15.83 4.49
N LEU A 141 6.99 -15.57 4.94
CA LEU A 141 6.27 -16.38 5.91
C LEU A 141 4.89 -16.73 5.38
N SER A 142 4.54 -18.01 5.43
CA SER A 142 3.21 -18.48 5.03
C SER A 142 2.26 -18.41 6.23
N VAL A 143 1.14 -17.70 6.07
CA VAL A 143 0.00 -17.74 6.99
C VAL A 143 -1.23 -18.03 6.14
N PRO A 144 -1.46 -19.29 5.74
CA PRO A 144 -2.45 -19.58 4.71
C PRO A 144 -3.87 -19.39 5.22
N SER A 145 -4.73 -18.82 4.36
CA SER A 145 -6.16 -18.66 4.59
C SER A 145 -6.94 -19.93 4.18
N THR A 146 -6.57 -21.06 4.80
CA THR A 146 -7.07 -22.42 4.51
C THR A 146 -8.58 -22.59 4.63
N TYR A 147 -9.24 -21.70 5.37
CA TYR A 147 -10.70 -21.67 5.49
C TYR A 147 -11.41 -21.51 4.13
N ARG A 148 -10.73 -20.97 3.11
CA ARG A 148 -11.23 -20.83 1.73
C ARG A 148 -11.45 -22.18 1.02
N ARG A 149 -10.95 -23.28 1.57
CA ARG A 149 -11.27 -24.65 1.11
C ARG A 149 -12.72 -25.03 1.38
N HIS A 150 -13.33 -24.41 2.38
CA HIS A 150 -14.72 -24.66 2.77
C HIS A 150 -15.66 -23.68 2.06
N PRO A 151 -16.92 -24.07 1.80
CA PRO A 151 -17.92 -23.17 1.23
C PRO A 151 -18.08 -21.90 2.07
N ARG A 152 -18.11 -20.74 1.41
CA ARG A 152 -18.28 -19.44 2.08
C ARG A 152 -19.54 -19.44 2.93
N GLY A 153 -19.41 -19.09 4.20
CA GLY A 153 -20.52 -19.03 5.16
C GLY A 153 -20.83 -20.33 5.90
N SER A 154 -20.17 -21.44 5.57
CA SER A 154 -20.20 -22.66 6.41
C SER A 154 -19.57 -22.40 7.78
N ALA A 155 -19.91 -23.22 8.77
CA ALA A 155 -19.36 -23.11 10.13
C ALA A 155 -17.82 -23.25 10.12
N GLU A 156 -17.30 -24.16 9.30
CA GLU A 156 -15.86 -24.39 9.10
C GLU A 156 -15.18 -23.20 8.46
N HIS A 157 -15.81 -22.57 7.46
CA HIS A 157 -15.28 -21.35 6.85
C HIS A 157 -15.22 -20.19 7.86
N ILE A 158 -16.28 -20.00 8.65
CA ILE A 158 -16.34 -18.92 9.64
C ILE A 158 -15.29 -19.13 10.73
N ALA A 159 -15.27 -20.30 11.37
CA ALA A 159 -14.30 -20.63 12.42
C ALA A 159 -12.86 -20.61 11.88
N GLY A 160 -12.65 -21.10 10.66
CA GLY A 160 -11.35 -21.08 10.01
C GLY A 160 -10.86 -19.67 9.66
N LYS A 161 -11.76 -18.72 9.36
CA LYS A 161 -11.36 -17.32 9.17
C LYS A 161 -10.88 -16.70 10.47
N GLN A 162 -11.57 -16.97 11.58
CA GLN A 162 -11.13 -16.52 12.91
C GLN A 162 -9.77 -17.13 13.28
N ASP A 163 -9.57 -18.41 13.00
CA ASP A 163 -8.25 -19.06 13.18
C ASP A 163 -7.17 -18.41 12.31
N PHE A 164 -7.45 -18.12 11.04
CA PHE A 164 -6.52 -17.40 10.17
C PHE A 164 -6.11 -16.04 10.73
N GLU A 165 -7.08 -15.21 11.16
CA GLU A 165 -6.77 -13.89 11.71
C GLU A 165 -6.02 -13.97 13.05
N ARG A 166 -6.30 -14.98 13.88
CA ARG A 166 -5.51 -15.28 15.09
C ARG A 166 -4.08 -15.67 14.75
N ARG A 167 -3.86 -16.58 13.79
CA ARG A 167 -2.50 -16.96 13.37
C ARG A 167 -1.74 -15.77 12.80
N LEU A 168 -2.41 -14.93 12.00
CA LEU A 168 -1.83 -13.69 11.51
C LEU A 168 -1.44 -12.76 12.66
N HIS A 169 -2.33 -12.56 13.64
CA HIS A 169 -2.02 -11.82 14.87
C HIS A 169 -0.75 -12.37 15.55
N ASP A 170 -0.70 -13.68 15.79
CA ASP A 170 0.41 -14.32 16.51
C ASP A 170 1.74 -14.14 15.76
N THR A 171 1.73 -14.31 14.44
CA THR A 171 2.89 -14.01 13.58
C THR A 171 3.32 -12.55 13.69
N LEU A 172 2.38 -11.60 13.67
CA LEU A 172 2.70 -10.17 13.81
C LEU A 172 3.29 -9.84 15.19
N VAL A 173 2.82 -10.50 16.26
CA VAL A 173 3.36 -10.36 17.61
C VAL A 173 4.78 -10.93 17.70
N GLU A 174 5.02 -12.11 17.13
CA GLU A 174 6.35 -12.73 17.09
C GLU A 174 7.37 -11.87 16.34
N LEU A 175 6.95 -11.28 15.22
CA LEU A 175 7.73 -10.31 14.45
C LEU A 175 7.85 -8.94 15.14
N LYS A 176 7.18 -8.74 16.29
CA LYS A 176 7.11 -7.48 17.03
C LYS A 176 6.72 -6.32 16.13
N ALA A 177 5.70 -6.52 15.29
CA ALA A 177 5.27 -5.54 14.30
C ALA A 177 4.79 -4.25 14.98
N ASP A 178 5.43 -3.13 14.63
CA ASP A 178 4.93 -1.80 14.99
C ASP A 178 3.86 -1.35 13.99
N ILE A 179 4.08 -1.65 12.71
CA ILE A 179 3.23 -1.26 11.58
C ILE A 179 3.11 -2.44 10.61
N VAL A 180 1.93 -2.59 10.02
CA VAL A 180 1.65 -3.58 8.98
C VAL A 180 1.15 -2.86 7.74
N VAL A 181 1.67 -3.24 6.57
CA VAL A 181 1.18 -2.79 5.27
C VAL A 181 0.56 -3.97 4.54
N LEU A 182 -0.69 -3.85 4.16
CA LEU A 182 -1.39 -4.75 3.25
C LEU A 182 -1.23 -4.23 1.82
N ASP A 183 -0.84 -5.13 0.93
CA ASP A 183 -0.79 -4.91 -0.51
C ASP A 183 -1.56 -6.03 -1.20
N GLY A 184 -2.76 -5.71 -1.70
CA GLY A 184 -3.57 -6.70 -2.42
C GLY A 184 -3.90 -7.95 -1.61
N LEU A 185 -3.99 -7.85 -0.27
CA LEU A 185 -4.51 -8.95 0.55
C LEU A 185 -5.98 -9.18 0.18
N LEU A 186 -6.28 -10.36 -0.36
CA LEU A 186 -7.63 -10.68 -0.84
C LEU A 186 -8.57 -11.16 0.28
N VAL A 187 -8.11 -11.15 1.52
CA VAL A 187 -8.90 -11.42 2.72
C VAL A 187 -9.28 -10.10 3.37
N ILE A 188 -10.57 -9.82 3.42
CA ILE A 188 -11.11 -8.70 4.19
C ILE A 188 -10.96 -9.04 5.68
N LEU A 189 -10.08 -8.32 6.39
CA LEU A 189 -9.85 -8.49 7.82
C LEU A 189 -11.08 -8.09 8.64
N ASP A 190 -11.23 -8.68 9.82
CA ASP A 190 -12.30 -8.33 10.76
C ASP A 190 -11.75 -8.25 12.20
N GLU A 191 -11.58 -9.40 12.87
CA GLU A 191 -11.15 -9.49 14.27
C GLU A 191 -9.83 -8.77 14.53
N LEU A 192 -8.89 -8.87 13.59
CA LEU A 192 -7.57 -8.25 13.70
C LEU A 192 -7.60 -6.71 13.72
N VAL A 193 -8.64 -6.11 13.13
CA VAL A 193 -8.78 -4.65 12.93
C VAL A 193 -9.93 -4.03 13.72
N ARG A 194 -10.69 -4.83 14.48
CA ARG A 194 -11.79 -4.33 15.32
C ARG A 194 -11.30 -3.26 16.31
N PRO A 195 -12.14 -2.24 16.63
CA PRO A 195 -11.80 -1.27 17.66
C PRO A 195 -11.37 -1.92 18.97
N GLY A 196 -10.19 -1.53 19.48
CA GLY A 196 -9.61 -2.10 20.69
C GLY A 196 -8.70 -3.32 20.48
N ALA A 197 -8.67 -3.90 19.28
CA ALA A 197 -7.69 -4.95 18.95
C ALA A 197 -6.25 -4.39 18.99
N PRO A 198 -5.22 -5.21 19.31
CA PRO A 198 -3.83 -4.74 19.42
C PRO A 198 -3.29 -4.06 18.15
N PHE A 199 -3.77 -4.48 16.98
CA PHE A 199 -3.38 -3.96 15.67
C PHE A 199 -4.38 -2.96 15.07
N ALA A 200 -5.43 -2.59 15.80
CA ALA A 200 -6.29 -1.48 15.40
C ALA A 200 -5.45 -0.20 15.25
N ARG A 201 -5.64 0.52 14.14
CA ARG A 201 -4.82 1.69 13.74
C ARG A 201 -3.31 1.42 13.60
N ARG A 202 -2.91 0.17 13.33
CA ARG A 202 -1.53 -0.20 12.96
C ARG A 202 -1.40 -0.88 11.61
N ILE A 203 -2.53 -1.32 11.04
CA ILE A 203 -2.61 -1.95 9.74
C ILE A 203 -3.06 -0.91 8.72
N MET A 204 -2.24 -0.71 7.70
CA MET A 204 -2.49 0.17 6.58
C MET A 204 -2.72 -0.67 5.33
N ASN A 205 -3.63 -0.27 4.45
CA ASN A 205 -3.74 -0.84 3.11
C ASN A 205 -3.25 0.18 2.09
N ILE A 206 -2.46 -0.28 1.11
CA ILE A 206 -2.18 0.48 -0.11
C ILE A 206 -3.12 0.01 -1.21
N HIS A 207 -3.95 0.92 -1.71
CA HIS A 207 -5.05 0.61 -2.63
C HIS A 207 -4.91 1.33 -3.97
N PRO A 208 -5.08 0.66 -5.13
CA PRO A 208 -4.95 1.25 -6.47
C PRO A 208 -6.19 2.04 -6.92
N GLY A 209 -6.71 2.89 -6.04
CA GLY A 209 -7.82 3.80 -6.30
C GLY A 209 -7.95 4.82 -5.17
N ILE A 210 -8.66 5.92 -5.40
CA ILE A 210 -9.01 6.85 -4.32
C ILE A 210 -10.12 6.25 -3.47
N THR A 211 -9.94 6.21 -2.16
CA THR A 211 -10.91 5.63 -1.22
C THR A 211 -11.74 6.69 -0.48
N ARG A 212 -11.43 7.98 -0.57
CA ARG A 212 -12.28 9.04 -0.04
C ARG A 212 -13.65 9.06 -0.70
N ILE A 213 -14.72 8.95 0.09
CA ILE A 213 -16.09 8.82 -0.41
C ILE A 213 -16.63 10.09 -1.06
N GLU A 214 -16.08 11.23 -0.65
CA GLU A 214 -16.37 12.54 -1.20
C GLU A 214 -15.68 12.80 -2.55
N SER A 215 -14.71 11.95 -2.93
CA SER A 215 -13.96 12.14 -4.18
C SER A 215 -14.81 11.76 -5.38
N PRO A 216 -14.89 12.60 -6.44
CA PRO A 216 -15.51 12.18 -7.69
C PRO A 216 -14.73 11.04 -8.37
N TYR A 217 -13.47 10.83 -7.97
CA TYR A 217 -12.60 9.76 -8.46
C TYR A 217 -12.57 8.55 -7.51
N GLU A 218 -13.59 8.38 -6.66
CA GLU A 218 -13.67 7.22 -5.77
C GLU A 218 -13.66 5.91 -6.57
N ARG A 219 -12.78 4.99 -6.14
CA ARG A 219 -12.56 3.66 -6.71
C ARG A 219 -12.25 2.67 -5.58
N ARG A 220 -13.24 2.32 -4.75
CA ARG A 220 -13.08 1.30 -3.69
C ARG A 220 -13.22 -0.14 -4.19
N GLY A 221 -12.72 -1.09 -3.40
CA GLY A 221 -12.96 -2.52 -3.55
C GLY A 221 -12.20 -3.19 -4.69
N ALA A 222 -12.47 -4.49 -4.86
CA ALA A 222 -11.71 -5.38 -5.75
C ALA A 222 -11.69 -4.97 -7.23
N TYR A 223 -12.64 -4.14 -7.68
CA TYR A 223 -12.75 -3.71 -9.07
C TYR A 223 -12.24 -2.28 -9.31
N ALA A 224 -11.51 -1.67 -8.37
CA ALA A 224 -11.04 -0.29 -8.46
C ALA A 224 -10.40 0.08 -9.81
N THR A 225 -9.40 -0.69 -10.26
CA THR A 225 -8.70 -0.41 -11.52
C THR A 225 -9.58 -0.63 -12.74
N TRP A 226 -10.46 -1.64 -12.73
CA TRP A 226 -11.42 -1.84 -13.81
C TRP A 226 -12.46 -0.73 -13.86
N ASN A 227 -13.00 -0.30 -12.71
CA ASN A 227 -13.91 0.84 -12.60
C ASN A 227 -13.28 2.13 -13.15
N ALA A 228 -11.98 2.34 -12.91
CA ALA A 228 -11.25 3.46 -13.48
C ALA A 228 -11.19 3.37 -15.01
N LEU A 229 -10.89 2.19 -15.55
CA LEU A 229 -10.81 1.96 -16.99
C LEU A 229 -12.15 2.11 -17.72
N TYR A 230 -13.23 1.49 -17.21
CA TYR A 230 -14.58 1.69 -17.75
C TYR A 230 -15.04 3.14 -17.56
N GLY A 231 -14.70 3.76 -16.42
CA GLY A 231 -15.02 5.16 -16.14
C GLY A 231 -14.41 6.13 -17.15
N ALA A 232 -13.17 5.91 -17.59
CA ALA A 232 -12.54 6.71 -18.65
C ALA A 232 -13.25 6.57 -20.02
N ARG A 233 -13.95 5.45 -20.23
CA ARG A 233 -14.78 5.19 -21.43
C ARG A 233 -16.20 5.74 -21.30
N GLY A 234 -16.52 6.46 -20.21
CA GLY A 234 -17.87 6.94 -19.94
C GLY A 234 -18.84 5.81 -19.59
N GLN A 235 -18.34 4.73 -19.00
CA GLN A 235 -19.13 3.54 -18.67
C GLN A 235 -19.00 3.19 -17.18
N LYS A 236 -20.08 2.70 -16.60
CA LYS A 236 -20.10 2.09 -15.27
C LYS A 236 -20.58 0.66 -15.38
N VAL A 237 -19.80 -0.29 -14.89
CA VAL A 237 -20.23 -1.70 -14.81
C VAL A 237 -21.24 -1.83 -13.68
N VAL A 238 -22.42 -2.37 -13.97
CA VAL A 238 -23.50 -2.61 -13.00
C VAL A 238 -23.60 -4.06 -12.58
N ASP A 239 -23.08 -4.98 -13.41
CA ASP A 239 -22.94 -6.40 -13.10
C ASP A 239 -21.64 -6.95 -13.66
N TRP A 240 -20.73 -7.42 -12.79
CA TRP A 240 -19.43 -7.97 -13.19
C TRP A 240 -19.49 -9.40 -13.75
N ALA A 241 -20.58 -10.14 -13.50
CA ALA A 241 -20.78 -11.47 -14.06
C ALA A 241 -21.17 -11.38 -15.54
N THR A 242 -22.09 -10.48 -15.88
CA THR A 242 -22.56 -10.25 -17.26
C THR A 242 -21.75 -9.19 -18.00
N LYS A 243 -20.99 -8.36 -17.27
CA LYS A 243 -20.30 -7.15 -17.75
C LYS A 243 -21.25 -6.10 -18.31
N GLU A 244 -22.48 -6.07 -17.83
CA GLU A 244 -23.45 -5.03 -18.18
C GLU A 244 -22.95 -3.64 -17.76
N THR A 245 -23.12 -2.65 -18.62
CA THR A 245 -22.68 -1.27 -18.39
C THR A 245 -23.76 -0.25 -18.65
N GLU A 246 -23.73 0.85 -17.89
CA GLU A 246 -24.53 2.04 -18.13
C GLU A 246 -23.65 3.25 -18.51
N PRO A 247 -24.15 4.19 -19.34
CA PRO A 247 -23.46 5.44 -19.60
C PRO A 247 -23.28 6.29 -18.33
N THR A 248 -22.11 6.91 -18.18
CA THR A 248 -21.78 7.84 -17.10
C THR A 248 -20.88 8.97 -17.59
N ALA A 249 -20.76 10.04 -16.82
CA ALA A 249 -19.75 11.07 -17.07
C ALA A 249 -18.34 10.43 -17.04
N PRO A 250 -17.50 10.68 -18.06
CA PRO A 250 -16.18 10.08 -18.12
C PRO A 250 -15.23 10.69 -17.10
N LEU A 251 -14.36 9.86 -16.53
CA LEU A 251 -13.35 10.25 -15.56
C LEU A 251 -11.98 9.76 -16.03
N TYR A 252 -11.07 10.69 -16.30
CA TYR A 252 -9.77 10.42 -16.93
C TYR A 252 -8.60 10.41 -15.95
N LEU A 253 -8.89 10.35 -14.65
CA LEU A 253 -7.89 10.25 -13.60
C LEU A 253 -8.24 9.10 -12.66
N THR A 254 -7.22 8.45 -12.14
CA THR A 254 -7.29 7.61 -10.94
C THR A 254 -6.03 7.83 -10.11
N GLY A 255 -6.01 7.23 -8.95
CA GLY A 255 -4.95 7.39 -7.99
C GLY A 255 -4.73 6.14 -7.14
N ALA A 256 -4.17 6.39 -5.98
CA ALA A 256 -4.01 5.42 -4.93
C ALA A 256 -4.19 6.05 -3.55
N SER A 257 -4.64 5.24 -2.61
CA SER A 257 -4.90 5.63 -1.23
C SER A 257 -4.12 4.74 -0.27
N PHE A 258 -3.42 5.38 0.66
CA PHE A 258 -2.82 4.76 1.82
C PHE A 258 -3.66 5.07 3.05
N HIS A 259 -4.33 4.07 3.61
CA HIS A 259 -5.37 4.27 4.61
C HIS A 259 -5.33 3.22 5.72
N TYR A 260 -5.82 3.58 6.91
CA TYR A 260 -6.00 2.63 8.00
C TYR A 260 -7.06 1.62 7.61
N VAL A 261 -6.82 0.34 7.91
CA VAL A 261 -7.82 -0.71 7.70
C VAL A 261 -8.83 -0.71 8.84
N ASP A 262 -10.10 -0.83 8.49
CA ASP A 262 -11.23 -1.03 9.41
C ASP A 262 -12.07 -2.25 8.97
N ASN A 263 -13.23 -2.45 9.57
CA ASN A 263 -14.10 -3.59 9.27
C ASN A 263 -14.88 -3.48 7.94
N GLY A 264 -14.70 -2.38 7.19
CA GLY A 264 -15.32 -2.20 5.87
C GLY A 264 -14.36 -2.44 4.71
N ILE A 265 -14.86 -2.25 3.49
CA ILE A 265 -14.08 -2.47 2.26
C ILE A 265 -13.48 -1.13 1.84
N ASP A 266 -12.17 -1.00 2.00
CA ASP A 266 -11.40 0.20 1.65
C ASP A 266 -12.04 1.49 2.18
N SER A 267 -12.58 1.44 3.41
CA SER A 267 -13.40 2.50 4.00
C SER A 267 -12.74 3.26 5.13
N GLY A 268 -11.65 2.74 5.68
CA GLY A 268 -11.02 3.34 6.83
C GLY A 268 -10.39 4.70 6.53
N GLU A 269 -10.02 5.38 7.61
CA GLU A 269 -9.47 6.75 7.57
C GLU A 269 -8.26 6.83 6.64
N VAL A 270 -8.35 7.70 5.63
CA VAL A 270 -7.29 7.90 4.65
C VAL A 270 -6.20 8.78 5.23
N LEU A 271 -5.00 8.21 5.36
CA LEU A 271 -3.81 8.94 5.80
C LEU A 271 -3.23 9.77 4.65
N HIS A 272 -3.15 9.19 3.44
CA HIS A 272 -2.58 9.88 2.30
C HIS A 272 -3.15 9.40 0.96
N ASP A 273 -3.35 10.34 0.04
CA ASP A 273 -3.83 10.09 -1.32
C ASP A 273 -2.87 10.67 -2.35
N VAL A 274 -2.78 9.98 -3.49
CA VAL A 274 -2.14 10.52 -4.70
C VAL A 274 -3.07 10.27 -5.87
N LEU A 275 -3.51 11.33 -6.54
CA LEU A 275 -4.37 11.32 -7.72
C LEU A 275 -3.60 11.88 -8.91
N ASN A 276 -2.77 11.04 -9.55
CA ASN A 276 -1.82 11.50 -10.56
C ASN A 276 -1.70 10.56 -11.76
N THR A 277 -2.70 9.68 -11.95
CA THR A 277 -2.69 8.72 -13.05
C THR A 277 -3.76 9.08 -14.06
N GLU A 278 -3.33 9.66 -15.18
CA GLU A 278 -4.17 9.85 -16.35
C GLU A 278 -4.58 8.51 -16.97
N ILE A 279 -5.79 8.47 -17.51
CA ILE A 279 -6.39 7.28 -18.12
C ILE A 279 -6.88 7.65 -19.52
N GLY A 280 -6.32 6.98 -20.53
CA GLY A 280 -6.85 6.99 -21.89
C GLY A 280 -8.03 6.01 -22.04
N PRO A 281 -9.06 6.32 -22.85
CA PRO A 281 -10.14 5.37 -23.10
C PRO A 281 -9.67 4.06 -23.78
N GLU A 282 -8.56 4.14 -24.53
CA GLU A 282 -7.92 3.03 -25.22
C GLU A 282 -6.89 2.28 -24.36
N ASP A 283 -6.62 2.73 -23.13
CA ASP A 283 -5.67 2.04 -22.26
C ASP A 283 -6.13 0.59 -22.03
N THR A 284 -5.16 -0.30 -21.95
CA THR A 284 -5.35 -1.67 -21.48
C THR A 284 -5.25 -1.73 -19.96
N ILE A 285 -5.69 -2.85 -19.38
CA ILE A 285 -5.59 -3.05 -17.94
C ILE A 285 -4.14 -3.08 -17.43
N LEU A 286 -3.21 -3.60 -18.22
CA LEU A 286 -1.80 -3.67 -17.83
C LEU A 286 -1.12 -2.30 -17.92
N GLU A 287 -1.45 -1.50 -18.95
CA GLU A 287 -0.97 -0.13 -19.05
C GLU A 287 -1.50 0.74 -17.91
N LEU A 288 -2.79 0.65 -17.59
CA LEU A 288 -3.38 1.40 -16.49
C LEU A 288 -2.78 0.98 -15.14
N ARG A 289 -2.60 -0.31 -14.88
CA ARG A 289 -1.94 -0.79 -13.65
C ARG A 289 -0.51 -0.26 -13.57
N TRP A 290 0.25 -0.36 -14.65
CA TRP A 290 1.63 0.13 -14.69
C TRP A 290 1.67 1.65 -14.43
N ASN A 291 0.82 2.43 -15.12
CA ASN A 291 0.72 3.87 -14.93
C ASN A 291 0.28 4.23 -13.50
N ASN A 292 -0.69 3.50 -12.94
CA ASN A 292 -1.17 3.76 -11.59
C ASN A 292 -0.11 3.46 -10.53
N PHE A 293 0.61 2.35 -10.71
CA PHE A 293 1.69 1.98 -9.81
C PHE A 293 2.77 3.05 -9.78
N ASN A 294 3.29 3.44 -10.95
CA ASN A 294 4.39 4.40 -11.05
C ASN A 294 3.99 5.83 -10.66
N ASN A 295 2.81 6.29 -11.09
CA ASN A 295 2.45 7.70 -10.95
C ASN A 295 1.73 8.01 -9.63
N SER A 296 1.06 7.02 -9.01
CA SER A 296 0.22 7.24 -7.83
C SER A 296 0.50 6.28 -6.68
N LEU A 297 0.47 4.96 -6.89
CA LEU A 297 0.54 3.97 -5.81
C LEU A 297 1.88 3.95 -5.09
N PHE A 298 2.99 3.91 -5.83
CA PHE A 298 4.32 3.97 -5.25
C PHE A 298 4.56 5.29 -4.49
N PRO A 299 4.23 6.48 -5.06
CA PRO A 299 4.23 7.72 -4.30
C PRO A 299 3.37 7.69 -3.03
N ALA A 300 2.13 7.17 -3.12
CA ALA A 300 1.20 7.12 -2.00
C ALA A 300 1.73 6.25 -0.85
N LEU A 301 2.29 5.08 -1.16
CA LEU A 301 2.91 4.21 -0.17
C LEU A 301 4.09 4.90 0.53
N ARG A 302 5.04 5.44 -0.24
CA ARG A 302 6.24 6.07 0.32
C ARG A 302 5.89 7.30 1.18
N GLN A 303 5.04 8.18 0.68
CA GLN A 303 4.64 9.40 1.39
C GLN A 303 3.74 9.07 2.59
N GLY A 304 2.85 8.09 2.45
CA GLY A 304 2.02 7.59 3.53
C GLY A 304 2.83 7.02 4.69
N LEU A 305 3.89 6.25 4.42
CA LEU A 305 4.81 5.76 5.45
C LEU A 305 5.55 6.89 6.17
N TRP A 306 5.98 7.94 5.44
CA TRP A 306 6.58 9.14 6.07
C TRP A 306 5.60 9.84 7.01
N LEU A 307 4.37 10.09 6.57
CA LEU A 307 3.33 10.71 7.41
C LEU A 307 2.99 9.86 8.63
N MET A 308 3.00 8.54 8.48
CA MET A 308 2.77 7.63 9.60
C MET A 308 3.86 7.75 10.67
N LEU A 309 5.12 7.92 10.28
CA LEU A 309 6.23 8.16 11.20
C LEU A 309 6.06 9.47 11.96
N GLU A 310 5.64 10.55 11.29
CA GLU A 310 5.37 11.85 11.92
C GLU A 310 4.26 11.75 12.97
N ASN A 311 3.16 11.07 12.63
CA ASN A 311 2.05 10.84 13.57
C ASN A 311 2.50 10.05 14.80
N LEU A 312 3.34 9.02 14.63
CA LEU A 312 3.88 8.25 15.74
C LEU A 312 4.78 9.11 16.65
N ARG A 313 5.63 9.96 16.05
CA ARG A 313 6.49 10.90 16.80
C ARG A 313 5.66 11.90 17.61
N GLN A 314 4.61 12.48 17.01
CA GLN A 314 3.72 13.41 17.70
C GLN A 314 2.98 12.75 18.86
N ALA A 315 2.47 11.52 18.67
CA ALA A 315 1.79 10.77 19.72
C ALA A 315 2.72 10.42 20.90
N GLN A 316 4.00 10.14 20.64
CA GLN A 316 5.00 9.91 21.68
C GLN A 316 5.35 11.20 22.44
N ALA A 317 5.54 12.31 21.73
CA ALA A 317 5.84 13.61 22.34
C ALA A 317 4.69 14.14 23.21
N GLY A 318 3.43 13.92 22.79
CA GLY A 318 2.25 14.27 23.60
C GLY A 318 2.20 13.50 24.92
N LYS A 319 2.42 12.18 24.88
CA LYS A 319 2.44 11.33 26.09
C LYS A 319 3.56 11.72 27.07
N ALA A 320 4.72 12.14 26.57
CA ALA A 320 5.82 12.59 27.43
C ALA A 320 5.50 13.90 28.16
N ARG A 321 4.64 14.76 27.58
CA ARG A 321 4.21 16.02 28.21
C ARG A 321 3.10 15.84 29.25
N ASP A 322 2.24 14.84 29.09
CA ASP A 322 1.17 14.55 30.06
C ASP A 322 1.67 13.85 31.34
N VAL A 323 2.92 13.34 31.33
CA VAL A 323 3.56 12.63 32.45
C VAL A 323 4.54 13.53 33.21
N ALA A 324 4.84 14.73 32.70
CA ALA A 324 5.72 15.74 33.30
C ALA A 324 4.93 16.83 34.03
#